data_AF-A0A6L9QFC3-F1
#
_entry.id   AF-A0A6L9QFC3-F1
#
_cell.length_a   1.000
_cell.length_b   1.000
_cell.length_c   1.000
_cell.angle_alpha   90.00
_cell.angle_beta   90.00
_cell.angle_gamma   90.00
#
_symmetry.space_group_name_H-M   'P 1'
#
loop_
_entity.id
_entity.type
_entity.pdbx_description
1 polymer ?
#
loop_
_entity_poly.entity_id
_entity_poly.type
_entity_poly.pdbx_seq_one_letter_code
_entity_poly.pdbx_strand_id
1 'polypeptide(L)' 'MNLSGAFIGFAVGGAAGFLLTETVGAFFTFVIDRTLDVDGTPVLLAAFIAVPIITAAAGAAIGARFTNRG' A
#
# COMPACT_ATOMS: atom_id res chain seq x y z
N MET A 1 -9.48 -1.67 -21.86
CA MET A 1 -8.91 -1.38 -20.52
C MET A 1 -7.90 -0.27 -20.68
N ASN A 2 -7.97 0.82 -19.90
CA ASN A 2 -6.96 1.87 -19.96
C ASN A 2 -5.69 1.39 -19.26
N LEU A 3 -4.69 0.97 -20.04
CA LEU A 3 -3.43 0.45 -19.53
C LEU A 3 -2.64 1.52 -18.76
N SER A 4 -2.56 2.74 -19.30
CA SER A 4 -1.89 3.87 -18.64
C SER A 4 -2.55 4.22 -17.31
N GLY A 5 -3.88 4.29 -17.28
CA GLY A 5 -4.65 4.51 -16.05
C GLY A 5 -4.43 3.41 -15.02
N ALA A 6 -4.36 2.14 -15.45
CA ALA A 6 -4.06 1.02 -14.59
C ALA A 6 -2.64 1.10 -13.99
N PHE A 7 -1.62 1.47 -14.79
CA PHE A 7 -0.25 1.64 -14.29
C PHE A 7 -0.11 2.80 -13.30
N ILE A 8 -0.74 3.96 -13.60
CA ILE A 8 -0.75 5.10 -12.68
C ILE A 8 -1.46 4.70 -11.38
N GLY A 9 -2.62 4.06 -11.48
CA GLY A 9 -3.36 3.57 -10.33
C GLY A 9 -2.57 2.55 -9.50
N PHE A 10 -1.87 1.63 -10.15
CA PHE A 10 -0.99 0.65 -9.51
C PHE A 10 0.12 1.34 -8.70
N ALA A 11 0.85 2.27 -9.33
CA ALA A 11 1.95 2.98 -8.70
C ALA A 11 1.48 3.83 -7.52
N VAL A 12 0.42 4.62 -7.70
CA VAL A 12 -0.15 5.47 -6.64
C VAL A 12 -0.72 4.61 -5.51
N GLY A 13 -1.44 3.54 -5.84
CA GLY A 13 -2.00 2.62 -4.86
C GLY A 13 -0.90 1.95 -4.02
N GLY A 14 0.14 1.42 -4.66
CA GLY A 14 1.26 0.77 -3.97
C GLY A 14 2.05 1.76 -3.10
N ALA A 15 2.32 2.96 -3.60
CA ALA A 15 2.97 4.01 -2.82
C ALA A 15 2.14 4.42 -1.60
N ALA A 16 0.82 4.54 -1.74
CA ALA A 16 -0.08 4.84 -0.64
C ALA A 16 -0.10 3.71 0.42
N GLY A 17 -0.13 2.45 -0.01
CA GLY A 17 -0.05 1.31 0.90
C GLY A 17 1.28 1.22 1.65
N PHE A 18 2.40 1.46 0.95
CA PHE A 18 3.72 1.53 1.57
C PHE A 18 3.82 2.67 2.58
N LEU A 19 3.37 3.87 2.20
CA LEU A 19 3.36 5.02 3.10
C LEU A 19 2.52 4.73 4.35
N LEU A 20 1.38 4.04 4.21
CA LEU A 20 0.53 3.64 5.33
C LEU A 20 1.27 2.69 6.28
N THR A 21 1.93 1.64 5.77
CA THR A 21 2.66 0.70 6.62
C THR A 21 3.83 1.36 7.35
N GLU A 22 4.59 2.22 6.67
CA GLU A 22 5.67 3.01 7.28
C GLU A 22 5.14 3.98 8.33
N THR A 23 4.01 4.64 8.07
CA THR A 23 3.38 5.56 9.04
C THR A 23 2.95 4.80 10.30
N VAL A 24 2.41 3.58 10.16
CA VAL A 24 2.10 2.73 11.30
C VAL A 24 3.37 2.36 12.07
N GLY A 25 4.44 1.94 11.39
CA GLY A 25 5.72 1.65 12.03
C GLY A 25 6.30 2.85 12.79
N ALA A 26 6.25 4.03 12.18
CA ALA A 26 6.68 5.29 12.78
C ALA A 26 5.81 5.69 13.98
N PHE A 27 4.49 5.52 13.91
CA PHE A 27 3.58 5.80 15.02
C PHE A 27 3.90 4.93 16.24
N PHE A 28 4.07 3.62 16.03
CA PHE A 28 4.43 2.70 17.10
C PHE A 28 5.78 3.06 17.74
N THR A 29 6.76 3.43 16.91
CA THR A 29 8.10 3.81 17.39
C THR A 29 8.09 5.13 18.14
N PHE A 30 7.49 6.19 17.58
CA PHE A 30 7.62 7.55 18.11
C PHE A 30 6.51 7.96 19.08
N VAL A 31 5.33 7.35 19.01
CA VAL A 31 4.18 7.71 19.86
C VAL A 31 3.95 6.69 20.96
N ILE A 32 4.10 5.40 20.66
CA ILE A 32 3.89 4.30 21.63
C ILE A 32 5.21 3.87 22.30
N ASP A 33 6.36 4.39 21.85
CA ASP A 33 7.70 4.01 22.32
C ASP A 33 7.95 2.49 22.20
N ARG A 34 7.42 1.89 21.13
CA ARG A 34 7.57 0.46 20.85
C ARG A 34 7.80 0.22 19.37
N THR A 35 9.03 -0.10 19.01
CA THR A 35 9.37 -0.50 17.65
C THR A 35 8.73 -1.86 17.31
N LEU A 36 8.08 -1.94 16.15
CA LEU A 36 7.54 -3.19 15.63
C LEU A 36 8.68 -4.05 15.08
N ASP A 37 8.79 -5.28 15.57
CA ASP A 37 9.72 -6.28 15.05
C ASP A 37 9.12 -6.97 13.83
N VAL A 38 9.16 -6.28 12.69
CA VAL A 38 8.59 -6.76 11.43
C VAL A 38 9.35 -8.01 10.94
N ASP A 39 10.67 -8.03 11.07
CA ASP A 39 11.52 -9.14 10.60
C ASP A 39 11.38 -10.39 11.47
N GLY A 40 11.25 -10.24 12.79
CA GLY A 40 11.06 -11.35 13.73
C GLY A 40 9.62 -11.81 13.91
N THR A 41 8.64 -11.07 13.39
CA THR A 41 7.20 -11.39 13.55
C THR A 41 6.56 -11.70 12.18
N PRO A 42 6.36 -12.98 11.82
CA PRO A 42 5.89 -13.38 10.49
C PRO A 42 4.56 -12.75 10.07
N VAL A 43 3.64 -12.52 11.02
CA VAL A 43 2.34 -11.88 10.75
C VAL A 43 2.51 -10.41 10.39
N LEU A 44 3.43 -9.69 11.07
CA LEU A 44 3.72 -8.30 10.75
C LEU A 44 4.42 -8.18 9.39
N LEU A 45 5.38 -9.07 9.10
CA LEU A 45 6.00 -9.15 7.79
C LEU A 45 4.96 -9.36 6.68
N ALA A 46 4.05 -10.31 6.88
CA ALA A 46 2.97 -10.57 5.91
C ALA A 46 2.10 -9.32 5.71
N ALA A 47 1.76 -8.59 6.78
CA ALA A 47 0.97 -7.36 6.68
C ALA A 47 1.71 -6.24 5.93
N PHE A 48 2.99 -6.02 6.23
CA PHE A 48 3.82 -4.99 5.60
C PHE A 48 4.06 -5.25 4.11
N ILE A 49 4.00 -6.52 3.68
CA ILE A 49 4.07 -6.90 2.26
C ILE A 49 2.69 -6.85 1.60
N ALA A 50 1.66 -7.41 2.25
CA ALA A 50 0.34 -7.58 1.64
C ALA A 50 -0.39 -6.24 1.44
N VAL A 51 -0.27 -5.30 2.39
CA VAL A 51 -0.98 -4.01 2.31
C VAL A 51 -0.57 -3.21 1.07
N PRO A 52 0.72 -2.98 0.77
CA PRO A 52 1.15 -2.35 -0.49
C PRO A 52 0.66 -3.08 -1.74
N ILE A 53 0.68 -4.42 -1.75
CA ILE A 53 0.23 -5.22 -2.90
C ILE A 53 -1.28 -5.06 -3.13
N ILE A 54 -2.09 -5.16 -2.07
CA ILE A 54 -3.55 -5.06 -2.15
C ILE A 54 -3.95 -3.65 -2.60
N THR A 55 -3.32 -2.62 -2.03
CA THR A 55 -3.59 -1.22 -2.41
C THR A 55 -3.14 -0.91 -3.82
N ALA A 56 -2.01 -1.47 -4.29
CA ALA A 56 -1.59 -1.38 -5.69
C ALA A 56 -2.61 -2.04 -6.63
N ALA A 57 -3.08 -3.25 -6.31
CA ALA A 57 -4.08 -3.96 -7.11
C ALA A 57 -5.42 -3.20 -7.17
N ALA A 58 -5.86 -2.67 -6.02
CA ALA A 58 -7.06 -1.84 -5.94
C ALA A 58 -6.91 -0.54 -6.75
N GLY A 59 -5.78 0.15 -6.62
CA GLY A 59 -5.45 1.34 -7.37
C GLY A 59 -5.43 1.08 -8.88
N ALA A 60 -4.84 -0.03 -9.32
CA ALA A 60 -4.84 -0.45 -10.72
C ALA A 60 -6.26 -0.69 -11.25
N ALA A 61 -7.09 -1.40 -10.47
CA ALA A 61 -8.48 -1.68 -10.84
C ALA A 61 -9.32 -0.39 -10.94
N ILE A 62 -9.09 0.56 -10.04
CA ILE A 62 -9.74 1.88 -10.06
C ILE A 62 -9.24 2.68 -11.28
N GLY A 63 -7.93 2.81 -11.47
CA GLY A 63 -7.32 3.56 -12.56
C GLY A 63 -7.70 3.02 -13.95
N ALA A 64 -7.83 1.71 -14.09
CA ALA A 64 -8.31 1.07 -15.32
C ALA A 64 -9.74 1.46 -15.70
N ARG A 65 -10.58 1.85 -14.71
CA ARG A 65 -12.00 2.19 -14.87
C ARG A 65 -12.25 3.68 -15.12
N PHE A 66 -11.34 4.58 -14.72
CA PHE A 66 -11.61 6.02 -14.70
C PHE A 66 -11.66 6.71 -16.08
N THR A 67 -11.20 6.07 -17.17
CA THR A 67 -11.29 6.65 -18.54
C THR A 67 -12.57 6.31 -19.28
N ASN A 68 -13.42 5.41 -18.79
CA ASN A 68 -14.74 5.16 -19.40
C ASN A 68 -15.80 6.22 -19.06
N ARG A 69 -15.39 7.38 -18.53
CA ARG A 69 -16.27 8.50 -18.15
C ARG A 69 -16.03 9.78 -18.99
N GLY A 70 -15.31 9.67 -20.10
CA GLY A 70 -15.14 10.74 -21.09
C GLY A 70 -16.05 10.52 -22.28
#